data_AF-A0A9E1GZ16-F1
#
_entry.id   AF-A0A9E1GZ16-F1
#
_cell.length_a   1.000
_cell.length_b   1.000
_cell.length_c   1.000
_cell.angle_alpha   90.00
_cell.angle_beta   90.00
_cell.angle_gamma   90.00
#
_symmetry.space_group_name_H-M   'P 1'
#
loop_
_entity.id
_entity.type
_entity.pdbx_description
1 polymer ?
#
loop_
_entity_poly.entity_id
_entity_poly.type
_entity_poly.pdbx_seq_one_letter_code
_entity_poly.pdbx_strand_id
1 'polypeptide(L)'
;MQKKIMTLWQMIILVVLLAAVTISMFFPVLNPTGKKMVKYMEPFMEKYQDDEEFGKEFKDELKKIDDENERQKAIESLDDEIKDIKDISFPISGIQFITGSFWSGEVTAEIGDLQEKNEDDLSDAEKEALDSYEKYNTKYNALRVGMIIVYFTPLIFIALYILAFCLRWNKNIMSVIGLCFSVIGLALTGIFYFFTPYFIKNEVVDIMGSNYEHVALDVAKMIWKVLRGGGLLTTFILFFLILVMTIITMAVGTSYPVPAPEPYPVPDPMPMPIPVPDPEPTPFLEPTPAPIPQPAPVPQPVPQPPVKKLGRVRCIEGNANVPGYKFPEENKIIVGANPTRCQIVINGAPHVSNIHCSIRYNAQKNTYIVKDHSSNGTFVNGARLPKDQAMEYPAGTILSLADGSNKLRLGD
;
A
#
# COMPACT_ATOMS: atom_id res chain seq x y z
N MET A 1 24.18 -10.09 18.49
CA MET A 1 22.86 -10.77 18.58
C MET A 1 22.54 -11.43 17.26
N GLN A 2 22.15 -12.69 17.25
CA GLN A 2 21.75 -13.40 16.04
C GLN A 2 20.46 -12.77 15.49
N LYS A 3 20.47 -12.34 14.22
CA LYS A 3 19.31 -11.69 13.59
C LYS A 3 18.17 -12.71 13.45
N LYS A 4 17.04 -12.48 14.13
CA LYS A 4 15.83 -13.29 13.96
C LYS A 4 15.14 -12.87 12.66
N ILE A 5 15.14 -13.72 11.64
CA ILE A 5 14.54 -13.43 10.34
C ILE A 5 13.21 -14.20 10.24
N MET A 6 12.26 -13.65 9.48
CA MET A 6 10.95 -14.25 9.25
C MET A 6 11.08 -15.54 8.42
N THR A 7 10.32 -16.58 8.76
CA THR A 7 10.27 -17.79 7.95
C THR A 7 9.31 -17.61 6.77
N LEU A 8 9.47 -18.43 5.72
CA LEU A 8 8.63 -18.36 4.53
C LEU A 8 7.14 -18.52 4.85
N TRP A 9 6.78 -19.49 5.70
CA TRP A 9 5.39 -19.75 6.05
C TRP A 9 4.74 -18.59 6.84
N GLN A 10 5.50 -17.92 7.71
CA GLN A 10 5.03 -16.73 8.44
C GLN A 10 4.66 -15.61 7.47
N MET A 11 5.53 -15.33 6.50
CA MET A 11 5.28 -14.34 5.46
C MET A 11 4.06 -14.72 4.61
N ILE A 12 3.96 -15.97 4.15
CA ILE A 12 2.82 -16.43 3.32
C ILE A 12 1.50 -16.22 4.05
N ILE A 13 1.37 -16.66 5.30
CA ILE A 13 0.12 -16.53 6.06
C ILE A 13 -0.26 -15.05 6.24
N LEU A 14 0.70 -14.19 6.61
CA LEU A 14 0.43 -12.77 6.80
C LEU A 14 0.00 -12.08 5.50
N VAL A 15 0.67 -12.38 4.39
CA VAL A 15 0.30 -11.85 3.06
C VAL A 15 -1.09 -12.32 2.64
N VAL A 16 -1.42 -13.59 2.84
CA VAL A 16 -2.74 -14.15 2.51
C VAL A 16 -3.83 -13.50 3.35
N LEU A 17 -3.61 -13.33 4.66
CA LEU A 17 -4.59 -12.66 5.53
C LEU A 17 -4.78 -11.19 5.14
N LEU A 18 -3.71 -10.47 4.80
CA LEU A 18 -3.81 -9.09 4.32
C LEU A 18 -4.55 -9.01 2.98
N ALA A 19 -4.31 -9.95 2.06
CA ALA A 19 -5.06 -10.04 0.81
C ALA A 19 -6.53 -10.38 1.05
N ALA A 20 -6.84 -11.20 2.06
CA ALA A 20 -8.23 -11.46 2.45
C ALA A 20 -8.91 -10.18 2.98
N VAL A 21 -8.18 -9.31 3.70
CA VAL A 21 -8.72 -8.00 4.14
C VAL A 21 -9.01 -7.10 2.93
N THR A 22 -8.16 -7.09 1.89
CA THR A 22 -8.46 -6.29 0.70
C THR A 22 -9.66 -6.85 -0.06
N ILE A 23 -9.79 -8.17 -0.15
CA ILE A 23 -10.94 -8.82 -0.81
C ILE A 23 -12.24 -8.60 -0.02
N SER A 24 -12.19 -8.49 1.32
CA SER A 24 -13.40 -8.29 2.12
C SER A 24 -14.09 -6.94 1.85
N MET A 25 -13.44 -5.99 1.17
CA MET A 25 -14.08 -4.75 0.72
C MET A 25 -15.22 -4.98 -0.28
N PHE A 26 -15.23 -6.12 -0.98
CA PHE A 26 -16.30 -6.48 -1.91
C PHE A 26 -17.50 -7.12 -1.19
N PHE A 27 -17.35 -7.46 0.09
CA PHE A 27 -18.46 -7.99 0.87
C PHE A 27 -19.39 -6.87 1.32
N PRO A 28 -20.69 -7.16 1.45
CA PRO A 28 -21.68 -6.17 1.84
C PRO A 28 -21.40 -5.64 3.25
N VAL A 29 -21.21 -4.32 3.34
CA VAL A 29 -21.14 -3.54 4.59
C VAL A 29 -22.54 -3.23 5.09
N LEU A 30 -23.45 -2.88 4.18
CA LEU A 30 -24.88 -2.74 4.44
C LEU A 30 -25.65 -3.68 3.51
N ASN A 31 -26.59 -4.44 4.07
CA ASN A 31 -27.41 -5.41 3.36
C ASN A 31 -28.70 -5.68 4.15
N PRO A 32 -29.62 -4.70 4.20
CA PRO A 32 -30.97 -4.96 4.69
C PRO A 32 -31.67 -5.96 3.77
N THR A 33 -32.47 -6.85 4.38
CA THR A 33 -33.32 -7.82 3.68
C THR A 33 -34.59 -8.00 4.50
N GLY A 34 -35.73 -8.26 3.88
CA GLY A 34 -36.99 -8.57 4.54
C GLY A 34 -36.83 -9.73 5.52
N LYS A 35 -36.03 -10.74 5.16
CA LYS A 35 -35.68 -11.84 6.07
C LYS A 35 -35.00 -11.38 7.36
N LYS A 36 -34.08 -10.41 7.29
CA LYS A 36 -33.44 -9.84 8.49
C LYS A 36 -34.41 -8.97 9.27
N MET A 37 -35.24 -8.18 8.59
CA MET A 37 -36.28 -7.37 9.22
C MET A 37 -37.16 -8.25 10.11
N VAL A 38 -37.80 -9.26 9.55
CA VAL A 38 -38.64 -10.20 10.32
C VAL A 38 -37.85 -10.87 11.44
N LYS A 39 -36.66 -11.43 11.14
CA LYS A 39 -35.82 -12.13 12.12
C LYS A 39 -35.45 -11.29 13.35
N TYR A 40 -35.24 -9.99 13.19
CA TYR A 40 -34.83 -9.12 14.29
C TYR A 40 -36.00 -8.34 14.91
N MET A 41 -37.07 -8.13 14.16
CA MET A 41 -38.29 -7.49 14.63
C MET A 41 -39.13 -8.42 15.49
N GLU A 42 -39.19 -9.72 15.17
CA GLU A 42 -39.95 -10.71 15.94
C GLU A 42 -39.53 -10.77 17.44
N PRO A 43 -38.25 -10.99 17.81
CA PRO A 43 -37.84 -10.95 19.22
C PRO A 43 -38.02 -9.58 19.89
N PHE A 44 -38.02 -8.50 19.10
CA PHE A 44 -38.26 -7.16 19.62
C PHE A 44 -39.73 -6.97 19.96
N MET A 45 -40.64 -7.37 19.05
CA MET A 45 -42.08 -7.36 19.28
C MET A 45 -42.46 -8.23 20.47
N GLU A 46 -41.89 -9.44 20.58
CA GLU A 46 -42.11 -10.31 21.74
C GLU A 46 -41.71 -9.65 23.06
N LYS A 47 -40.59 -8.91 23.06
CA LYS A 47 -40.08 -8.24 24.25
C LYS A 47 -40.99 -7.11 24.73
N TYR A 48 -41.65 -6.41 23.81
CA TYR A 48 -42.45 -5.22 24.11
C TYR A 48 -43.95 -5.39 23.81
N GLN A 49 -44.43 -6.63 23.68
CA GLN A 49 -45.83 -6.95 23.39
C GLN A 49 -46.83 -6.50 24.48
N ASP A 50 -46.33 -6.23 25.69
CA ASP A 50 -47.12 -5.75 26.83
C ASP A 50 -46.96 -4.25 27.08
N ASP A 51 -46.28 -3.52 26.18
CA ASP A 51 -46.19 -2.06 26.25
C ASP A 51 -47.56 -1.41 26.00
N GLU A 52 -47.90 -0.39 26.77
CA GLU A 52 -49.21 0.26 26.75
C GLU A 52 -49.48 1.02 25.44
N GLU A 53 -48.43 1.53 24.78
CA GLU A 53 -48.57 2.41 23.62
C GLU A 53 -48.68 1.62 22.31
N PHE A 54 -47.89 0.57 22.14
CA PHE A 54 -47.77 -0.18 20.87
C PHE A 54 -47.83 -1.71 21.02
N GLY A 55 -47.86 -2.25 22.24
CA GLY A 55 -47.82 -3.69 22.48
C GLY A 55 -49.00 -4.45 21.85
N LYS A 56 -50.17 -3.81 21.73
CA LYS A 56 -51.32 -4.39 21.03
C LYS A 56 -51.04 -4.62 19.54
N GLU A 57 -50.44 -3.65 18.87
CA GLU A 57 -50.07 -3.77 17.45
C GLU A 57 -49.03 -4.89 17.25
N PHE A 58 -48.05 -4.95 18.14
CA PHE A 58 -47.03 -6.02 18.12
C PHE A 58 -47.64 -7.41 18.31
N LYS A 59 -48.63 -7.58 19.19
CA LYS A 59 -49.34 -8.86 19.37
C LYS A 59 -50.11 -9.28 18.12
N ASP A 60 -50.73 -8.32 17.43
CA ASP A 60 -51.50 -8.62 16.22
C ASP A 60 -50.58 -8.93 15.04
N GLU A 61 -49.44 -8.25 14.92
CA GLU A 61 -48.40 -8.58 13.93
C GLU A 61 -47.72 -9.92 14.19
N LEU A 62 -47.36 -10.24 15.45
CA LEU A 62 -46.78 -11.54 15.83
C LEU A 62 -47.68 -12.71 15.39
N LYS A 63 -49.00 -12.60 15.62
CA LYS A 63 -49.96 -13.63 15.19
C LYS A 63 -50.03 -13.80 13.67
N LYS A 64 -49.81 -12.74 12.90
CA LYS A 64 -49.80 -12.83 11.43
C LYS A 64 -48.54 -13.57 10.96
N ILE A 65 -47.38 -13.25 11.54
CA ILE A 65 -46.11 -13.85 11.11
C ILE A 65 -45.85 -15.27 11.65
N ASP A 66 -46.70 -15.77 12.56
CA ASP A 66 -46.71 -17.19 12.99
C ASP A 66 -47.08 -18.15 11.85
N ASP A 67 -47.88 -17.71 10.87
CA ASP A 67 -48.17 -18.49 9.66
C ASP A 67 -47.03 -18.34 8.65
N GLU A 68 -46.47 -19.46 8.19
CA GLU A 68 -45.30 -19.45 7.30
C GLU A 68 -45.59 -18.77 5.93
N ASN A 69 -46.83 -18.83 5.42
CA ASN A 69 -47.16 -18.17 4.16
C ASN A 69 -47.26 -16.66 4.35
N GLU A 70 -47.92 -16.20 5.41
CA GLU A 70 -47.99 -14.79 5.76
C GLU A 70 -46.61 -14.22 6.10
N ARG A 71 -45.77 -15.00 6.79
CA ARG A 71 -44.36 -14.67 7.06
C ARG A 71 -43.58 -14.45 5.77
N GLN A 72 -43.74 -15.33 4.78
CA GLN A 72 -43.06 -15.21 3.50
C GLN A 72 -43.57 -13.99 2.71
N LYS A 73 -44.87 -13.70 2.72
CA LYS A 73 -45.44 -12.47 2.12
C LYS A 73 -44.89 -11.21 2.78
N ALA A 74 -44.77 -11.20 4.10
CA ALA A 74 -44.19 -10.06 4.83
C ALA A 74 -42.73 -9.84 4.45
N ILE A 75 -41.95 -10.92 4.28
CA ILE A 75 -40.55 -10.83 3.80
C ILE A 75 -40.49 -10.22 2.40
N GLU A 76 -41.34 -10.69 1.47
CA GLU A 76 -41.37 -10.19 0.09
C GLU A 76 -41.79 -8.73 0.02
N SER A 77 -42.83 -8.34 0.76
CA SER A 77 -43.26 -6.94 0.88
C SER A 77 -42.14 -6.03 1.40
N LEU A 78 -41.42 -6.47 2.44
CA LEU A 78 -40.29 -5.73 3.00
C LEU A 78 -39.09 -5.68 2.04
N ASP A 79 -38.83 -6.74 1.27
CA ASP A 79 -37.79 -6.74 0.25
C ASP A 79 -38.12 -5.75 -0.88
N ASP A 80 -39.40 -5.60 -1.24
CA ASP A 80 -39.85 -4.60 -2.22
C ASP A 80 -39.77 -3.18 -1.65
N GLU A 81 -40.20 -2.95 -0.40
CA GLU A 81 -40.00 -1.66 0.30
C GLU A 81 -38.53 -1.26 0.36
N ILE A 82 -37.61 -2.20 0.61
CA ILE A 82 -36.17 -1.96 0.64
C ILE A 82 -35.64 -1.54 -0.75
N LYS A 83 -36.17 -2.11 -1.83
CA LYS A 83 -35.81 -1.70 -3.21
C LYS A 83 -36.37 -0.33 -3.55
N ASP A 84 -37.53 -0.01 -2.98
CA ASP A 84 -38.23 1.25 -3.18
C ASP A 84 -37.71 2.39 -2.29
N ILE A 85 -36.77 2.11 -1.36
CA ILE A 85 -35.99 3.14 -0.68
C ILE A 85 -35.29 3.96 -1.77
N LYS A 86 -35.87 5.13 -2.06
CA LYS A 86 -35.37 6.01 -3.10
C LYS A 86 -33.89 6.25 -2.88
N ASP A 87 -33.17 6.19 -3.98
CA ASP A 87 -31.81 6.70 -4.10
C ASP A 87 -30.70 5.89 -3.41
N ILE A 88 -30.98 4.68 -2.92
CA ILE A 88 -29.97 3.80 -2.33
C ILE A 88 -30.06 2.38 -2.91
N SER A 89 -29.00 1.94 -3.58
CA SER A 89 -28.92 0.57 -4.09
C SER A 89 -28.29 -0.38 -3.06
N PHE A 90 -29.11 -1.25 -2.47
CA PHE A 90 -28.65 -2.35 -1.61
C PHE A 90 -28.43 -3.65 -2.43
N PRO A 91 -27.49 -4.53 -2.03
CA PRO A 91 -26.55 -4.37 -0.92
C PRO A 91 -25.38 -3.43 -1.25
N ILE A 92 -24.89 -2.72 -0.23
CA ILE A 92 -23.75 -1.80 -0.35
C ILE A 92 -22.49 -2.51 0.11
N SER A 93 -21.60 -2.82 -0.84
CA SER A 93 -20.25 -3.30 -0.56
C SER A 93 -19.36 -2.20 0.02
N GLY A 94 -18.25 -2.58 0.65
CA GLY A 94 -17.24 -1.61 1.12
C GLY A 94 -16.69 -0.74 -0.01
N ILE A 95 -16.51 -1.29 -1.21
CA ILE A 95 -16.04 -0.50 -2.37
C ILE A 95 -17.09 0.49 -2.86
N GLN A 96 -18.38 0.13 -2.88
CA GLN A 96 -19.46 1.07 -3.20
C GLN A 96 -19.58 2.16 -2.13
N PHE A 97 -19.46 1.80 -0.85
CA PHE A 97 -19.42 2.77 0.23
C PHE A 97 -18.22 3.72 0.10
N ILE A 98 -17.05 3.23 -0.30
CA ILE A 98 -15.85 4.07 -0.48
C ILE A 98 -15.95 4.96 -1.71
N THR A 99 -16.60 4.52 -2.76
CA THR A 99 -16.74 5.29 -4.01
C THR A 99 -17.92 6.25 -3.95
N GLY A 100 -18.87 6.05 -3.03
CA GLY A 100 -20.14 6.80 -2.99
C GLY A 100 -21.11 6.36 -4.07
N SER A 101 -20.80 5.29 -4.82
CA SER A 101 -21.61 4.82 -5.94
C SER A 101 -22.89 4.09 -5.51
N PHE A 102 -23.29 4.20 -4.24
CA PHE A 102 -24.54 3.64 -3.74
C PHE A 102 -25.70 4.63 -3.83
N TRP A 103 -25.41 5.93 -3.96
CA TRP A 103 -26.39 6.96 -4.26
C TRP A 103 -26.91 6.82 -5.70
N SER A 104 -28.18 7.14 -5.94
CA SER A 104 -28.69 7.27 -7.29
C SER A 104 -28.06 8.45 -8.04
N GLY A 105 -28.15 8.38 -9.37
CA GLY A 105 -27.78 9.49 -10.24
C GLY A 105 -28.68 10.72 -10.07
N GLU A 106 -29.89 10.56 -9.54
CA GLU A 106 -30.88 11.64 -9.40
C GLU A 106 -30.49 12.58 -8.24
N VAL A 107 -30.25 12.05 -7.04
CA VAL A 107 -29.82 12.86 -5.87
C VAL A 107 -28.47 13.52 -6.12
N THR A 108 -27.54 12.82 -6.78
CA THR A 108 -26.22 13.40 -7.09
C THR A 108 -26.31 14.52 -8.11
N ALA A 109 -27.28 14.50 -9.02
CA ALA A 109 -27.57 15.59 -9.95
C ALA A 109 -28.27 16.76 -9.26
N GLU A 110 -29.33 16.50 -8.49
CA GLU A 110 -30.08 17.56 -7.78
C GLU A 110 -29.20 18.36 -6.81
N ILE A 111 -28.36 17.67 -6.04
CA ILE A 111 -27.41 18.35 -5.13
C ILE A 111 -26.33 19.09 -5.92
N GLY A 112 -25.86 18.54 -7.04
CA GLY A 112 -24.91 19.22 -7.92
C GLY A 112 -25.46 20.54 -8.44
N ASP A 113 -26.72 20.55 -8.89
CA ASP A 113 -27.41 21.75 -9.36
C ASP A 113 -27.58 22.78 -8.24
N LEU A 114 -27.87 22.34 -7.01
CA LEU A 114 -27.97 23.24 -5.84
C LEU A 114 -26.61 23.84 -5.45
N GLN A 115 -25.51 23.09 -5.59
CA GLN A 115 -24.15 23.57 -5.30
C GLN A 115 -23.63 24.59 -6.32
N GLU A 116 -24.17 24.60 -7.55
CA GLU A 116 -23.79 25.57 -8.59
C GLU A 116 -24.56 26.90 -8.48
N LYS A 117 -25.70 26.93 -7.79
CA LYS A 117 -26.46 28.17 -7.56
C LYS A 117 -25.71 29.10 -6.59
N ASN A 118 -25.82 30.42 -6.78
CA ASN A 118 -25.34 31.37 -5.79
C ASN A 118 -26.16 31.23 -4.51
N GLU A 119 -25.52 31.34 -3.35
CA GLU A 119 -26.17 31.21 -2.05
C GLU A 119 -27.35 32.19 -1.86
N ASP A 120 -27.31 33.36 -2.49
CA ASP A 120 -28.38 34.36 -2.47
C ASP A 120 -29.62 33.96 -3.28
N ASP A 121 -29.48 33.02 -4.23
CA ASP A 121 -30.53 32.56 -5.13
C ASP A 121 -31.26 31.30 -4.62
N LEU A 122 -30.78 30.66 -3.54
CA LEU A 122 -31.45 29.52 -2.91
C LEU A 122 -32.57 29.99 -1.98
N SER A 123 -33.73 29.34 -2.07
CA SER A 123 -34.79 29.44 -1.07
C SER A 123 -34.34 28.89 0.29
N ASP A 124 -34.99 29.31 1.38
CA ASP A 124 -34.67 28.83 2.73
C ASP A 124 -34.74 27.30 2.84
N ALA A 125 -35.69 26.66 2.14
CA ALA A 125 -35.82 25.22 2.08
C ALA A 125 -34.67 24.54 1.31
N GLU A 126 -34.20 25.14 0.20
CA GLU A 126 -33.04 24.63 -0.54
C GLU A 126 -31.74 24.79 0.27
N LYS A 127 -31.59 25.89 1.03
CA LYS A 127 -30.46 26.10 1.95
C LYS A 127 -30.45 25.07 3.07
N GLU A 128 -31.61 24.80 3.68
CA GLU A 128 -31.74 23.79 4.73
C GLU A 128 -31.43 22.37 4.20
N ALA A 129 -31.90 22.05 2.98
CA ALA A 129 -31.57 20.80 2.32
C ALA A 129 -30.06 20.67 2.03
N LEU A 130 -29.43 21.75 1.55
CA LEU A 130 -27.98 21.77 1.26
C LEU A 130 -27.14 21.66 2.53
N ASP A 131 -27.47 22.40 3.61
CA ASP A 131 -26.76 22.30 4.90
C ASP A 131 -26.87 20.89 5.50
N SER A 132 -28.07 20.30 5.47
CA SER A 132 -28.29 18.93 5.91
C SER A 132 -27.46 17.93 5.11
N TYR A 133 -27.40 18.09 3.78
CA TYR A 133 -26.57 17.27 2.91
C TYR A 133 -25.08 17.44 3.20
N GLU A 134 -24.58 18.67 3.35
CA GLU A 134 -23.17 18.95 3.64
C GLU A 134 -22.74 18.39 5.00
N LYS A 135 -23.60 18.51 6.01
CA LYS A 135 -23.39 17.93 7.35
C LYS A 135 -23.32 16.41 7.29
N TYR A 136 -24.22 15.78 6.54
CA TYR A 136 -24.18 14.34 6.31
C TYR A 136 -22.92 13.94 5.54
N ASN A 137 -22.61 14.62 4.43
CA ASN A 137 -21.48 14.35 3.56
C ASN A 137 -20.15 14.51 4.31
N THR A 138 -20.05 15.46 5.25
CA THR A 138 -18.87 15.63 6.11
C THR A 138 -18.64 14.41 7.00
N LYS A 139 -19.68 13.93 7.70
CA LYS A 139 -19.60 12.71 8.53
C LYS A 139 -19.30 11.47 7.69
N TYR A 140 -19.98 11.34 6.56
CA TYR A 140 -19.77 10.26 5.60
C TYR A 140 -18.34 10.28 5.04
N ASN A 141 -17.80 11.43 4.65
CA ASN A 141 -16.43 11.56 4.13
C ASN A 141 -15.38 11.18 5.19
N ALA A 142 -15.58 11.53 6.46
CA ALA A 142 -14.69 11.09 7.53
C ALA A 142 -14.68 9.55 7.66
N LEU A 143 -15.85 8.91 7.64
CA LEU A 143 -16.00 7.46 7.69
C LEU A 143 -15.43 6.77 6.44
N ARG A 144 -15.67 7.36 5.26
CA ARG A 144 -15.14 6.93 3.96
C ARG A 144 -13.62 6.92 3.97
N VAL A 145 -12.97 7.97 4.44
CA VAL A 145 -11.50 8.04 4.59
C VAL A 145 -10.99 6.95 5.52
N GLY A 146 -11.67 6.74 6.66
CA GLY A 146 -11.36 5.64 7.57
C GLY A 146 -11.38 4.27 6.89
N MET A 147 -12.42 3.99 6.09
CA MET A 147 -12.52 2.73 5.33
C MET A 147 -11.48 2.61 4.23
N ILE A 148 -11.15 3.70 3.51
CA ILE A 148 -10.05 3.71 2.53
C ILE A 148 -8.75 3.28 3.20
N ILE A 149 -8.42 3.88 4.35
CA ILE A 149 -7.22 3.52 5.11
C ILE A 149 -7.26 2.03 5.47
N VAL A 150 -8.39 1.53 5.99
CA VAL A 150 -8.53 0.12 6.39
C VAL A 150 -8.31 -0.86 5.23
N TYR A 151 -8.83 -0.57 4.03
CA TYR A 151 -8.79 -1.51 2.91
C TYR A 151 -7.58 -1.35 1.97
N PHE A 152 -7.00 -0.15 1.84
CA PHE A 152 -5.85 0.08 0.96
C PHE A 152 -4.50 -0.04 1.68
N THR A 153 -4.43 0.25 2.98
CA THR A 153 -3.20 0.05 3.77
C THR A 153 -2.68 -1.40 3.73
N PRO A 154 -3.51 -2.46 3.77
CA PRO A 154 -3.06 -3.83 3.60
C PRO A 154 -2.22 -4.08 2.34
N LEU A 155 -2.47 -3.39 1.23
CA LEU A 155 -1.67 -3.52 0.00
C LEU A 155 -0.23 -3.06 0.20
N ILE A 156 -0.05 -1.95 0.92
CA ILE A 156 1.27 -1.43 1.30
C ILE A 156 1.96 -2.44 2.22
N PHE A 157 1.24 -3.00 3.18
CA PHE A 157 1.76 -4.01 4.09
C PHE A 157 2.15 -5.30 3.39
N ILE A 158 1.40 -5.77 2.38
CA ILE A 158 1.78 -6.93 1.57
C ILE A 158 3.14 -6.70 0.92
N ALA A 159 3.33 -5.55 0.26
CA ALA A 159 4.62 -5.20 -0.34
C ALA A 159 5.74 -5.12 0.71
N LEU A 160 5.47 -4.50 1.86
CA LEU A 160 6.43 -4.40 2.97
C LEU A 160 6.81 -5.76 3.55
N TYR A 161 5.86 -6.69 3.72
CA TYR A 161 6.15 -8.05 4.23
C TYR A 161 7.02 -8.85 3.25
N ILE A 162 6.70 -8.78 1.95
CA ILE A 162 7.51 -9.43 0.91
C ILE A 162 8.92 -8.82 0.88
N LEU A 163 9.03 -7.48 0.89
CA LEU A 163 10.30 -6.78 0.88
C LEU A 163 11.14 -7.12 2.14
N ALA A 164 10.54 -7.09 3.32
CA ALA A 164 11.19 -7.41 4.57
C ALA A 164 11.69 -8.86 4.60
N PHE A 165 10.95 -9.79 4.00
CA PHE A 165 11.37 -11.18 3.83
C PHE A 165 12.57 -11.28 2.87
N CYS A 166 12.49 -10.68 1.67
CA CYS A 166 13.57 -10.69 0.68
C CYS A 166 14.86 -10.06 1.21
N LEU A 167 14.76 -8.95 1.93
CA LEU A 167 15.90 -8.24 2.54
C LEU A 167 16.33 -8.83 3.90
N ARG A 168 15.71 -9.94 4.32
CA ARG A 168 16.00 -10.64 5.58
C ARG A 168 16.00 -9.70 6.78
N TRP A 169 15.00 -8.83 6.90
CA TRP A 169 14.85 -7.90 8.02
C TRP A 169 14.64 -8.65 9.35
N ASN A 170 14.84 -7.94 10.46
CA ASN A 170 14.52 -8.51 11.76
C ASN A 170 13.00 -8.67 11.87
N LYS A 171 12.54 -9.91 12.06
CA LYS A 171 11.12 -10.25 12.10
C LYS A 171 10.36 -9.47 13.17
N ASN A 172 11.01 -9.15 14.30
CA ASN A 172 10.37 -8.45 15.41
C ASN A 172 9.92 -7.03 15.00
N ILE A 173 10.66 -6.37 14.11
CA ILE A 173 10.29 -5.04 13.61
C ILE A 173 8.97 -5.15 12.84
N MET A 174 8.89 -6.09 11.89
CA MET A 174 7.67 -6.32 11.11
C MET A 174 6.51 -6.79 11.97
N SER A 175 6.74 -7.64 12.96
CA SER A 175 5.68 -8.09 13.86
C SER A 175 5.14 -6.95 14.73
N VAL A 176 5.96 -6.00 15.19
CA VAL A 176 5.49 -4.85 15.97
C VAL A 176 4.63 -3.93 15.09
N ILE A 177 5.09 -3.65 13.87
CA ILE A 177 4.32 -2.85 12.91
C ILE A 177 2.98 -3.55 12.58
N GLY A 178 3.01 -4.86 12.33
CA GLY A 178 1.82 -5.67 12.08
C GLY A 178 0.85 -5.69 13.27
N LEU A 179 1.37 -5.79 14.49
CA LEU A 179 0.58 -5.74 15.72
C LEU A 179 -0.16 -4.40 15.82
N CYS A 180 0.55 -3.27 15.70
CA CYS A 180 -0.07 -1.94 15.75
C CYS A 180 -1.16 -1.79 14.68
N PHE A 181 -0.87 -2.21 13.44
CA PHE A 181 -1.82 -2.16 12.34
C PHE A 181 -3.08 -2.99 12.63
N SER A 182 -2.92 -4.22 13.14
CA SER A 182 -4.05 -5.09 13.47
C SER A 182 -4.91 -4.54 14.61
N VAL A 183 -4.30 -3.92 15.62
CA VAL A 183 -5.04 -3.27 16.73
C VAL A 183 -5.83 -2.07 16.23
N ILE A 184 -5.24 -1.23 15.37
CA ILE A 184 -5.94 -0.09 14.76
C ILE A 184 -7.10 -0.59 13.89
N GLY A 185 -6.88 -1.63 13.07
CA GLY A 185 -7.91 -2.25 12.25
C GLY A 185 -9.06 -2.82 13.09
N LEU A 186 -8.76 -3.50 14.20
CA LEU A 186 -9.75 -4.00 15.16
C LEU A 186 -10.53 -2.87 15.82
N ALA A 187 -9.85 -1.79 16.23
CA ALA A 187 -10.52 -0.64 16.85
C ALA A 187 -11.49 0.02 15.87
N LEU A 188 -11.05 0.31 14.64
CA LEU A 188 -11.88 0.96 13.62
C LEU A 188 -13.09 0.10 13.23
N THR A 189 -12.85 -1.17 12.88
CA THR A 189 -13.93 -2.09 12.47
C THR A 189 -14.84 -2.48 13.64
N GLY A 190 -14.28 -2.62 14.85
CA GLY A 190 -15.02 -2.95 16.06
C GLY A 190 -15.88 -1.80 16.56
N ILE A 191 -15.37 -0.57 16.59
CA ILE A 191 -16.17 0.62 16.93
C ILE A 191 -17.35 0.73 15.98
N PHE A 192 -17.10 0.64 14.67
CA PHE A 192 -18.18 0.72 13.69
C PHE A 192 -19.17 -0.45 13.81
N TYR A 193 -18.70 -1.67 14.03
CA TYR A 193 -19.58 -2.85 14.10
C TYR A 193 -20.39 -2.94 15.41
N PHE A 194 -19.82 -2.60 16.55
CA PHE A 194 -20.47 -2.81 17.86
C PHE A 194 -21.09 -1.54 18.44
N PHE A 195 -20.57 -0.35 18.12
CA PHE A 195 -20.96 0.90 18.78
C PHE A 195 -21.89 1.79 17.95
N THR A 196 -22.08 1.53 16.66
CA THR A 196 -23.05 2.28 15.82
C THR A 196 -24.44 2.44 16.43
N PRO A 197 -25.06 1.41 17.06
CA PRO A 197 -26.35 1.57 17.74
C PRO A 197 -26.39 2.68 18.80
N TYR A 198 -25.26 2.93 19.47
CA TYR A 198 -25.18 3.95 20.52
C TYR A 198 -25.08 5.36 19.93
N PHE A 199 -24.47 5.50 18.75
CA PHE A 199 -24.38 6.78 18.06
C PHE A 199 -25.71 7.21 17.45
N ILE A 200 -26.51 6.26 16.95
CA ILE A 200 -27.81 6.55 16.33
C ILE A 200 -28.98 6.55 17.32
N LYS A 201 -28.75 6.21 18.60
CA LYS A 201 -29.82 6.16 19.61
C LYS A 201 -30.62 7.47 19.66
N ASN A 202 -29.94 8.61 19.66
CA ASN A 202 -30.60 9.91 19.77
C ASN A 202 -31.40 10.24 18.51
N GLU A 203 -30.87 9.93 17.33
CA GLU A 203 -31.61 10.09 16.06
C GLU A 203 -32.89 9.23 16.06
N VAL A 204 -32.84 8.04 16.65
CA VAL A 204 -34.02 7.17 16.84
C VAL A 204 -35.04 7.79 17.82
N VAL A 205 -34.59 8.44 18.90
CA VAL A 205 -35.48 9.19 19.81
C VAL A 205 -36.14 10.37 19.10
N ASP A 206 -35.38 11.11 18.30
CA ASP A 206 -35.90 12.27 17.56
C ASP A 206 -36.98 11.86 16.55
N ILE A 207 -36.85 10.67 15.94
CA ILE A 207 -37.83 10.12 14.99
C ILE A 207 -39.07 9.57 15.69
N MET A 208 -38.90 8.78 16.75
CA MET A 208 -40.03 8.12 17.42
C MET A 208 -40.73 9.03 18.44
N GLY A 209 -40.05 10.06 18.92
CA GLY A 209 -40.51 10.95 19.99
C GLY A 209 -40.03 10.53 21.38
N SER A 210 -40.04 11.48 22.31
CA SER A 210 -39.49 11.31 23.66
C SER A 210 -40.16 10.19 24.47
N ASN A 211 -41.41 9.85 24.16
CA ASN A 211 -42.15 8.78 24.83
C ASN A 211 -41.52 7.39 24.60
N TYR A 212 -40.71 7.24 23.57
CA TYR A 212 -40.08 5.97 23.20
C TYR A 212 -38.61 5.87 23.63
N GLU A 213 -38.13 6.80 24.48
CA GLU A 213 -36.73 6.83 24.90
C GLU A 213 -36.30 5.53 25.61
N HIS A 214 -37.21 4.88 26.35
CA HIS A 214 -36.95 3.60 27.03
C HIS A 214 -36.66 2.44 26.06
N VAL A 215 -37.15 2.54 24.83
CA VAL A 215 -37.02 1.51 23.79
C VAL A 215 -35.98 1.87 22.74
N ALA A 216 -35.63 3.15 22.61
CA ALA A 216 -34.80 3.71 21.54
C ALA A 216 -33.47 2.98 21.32
N LEU A 217 -32.78 2.57 22.40
CA LEU A 217 -31.51 1.85 22.26
C LEU A 217 -31.71 0.45 21.66
N ASP A 218 -32.80 -0.23 21.99
CA ASP A 218 -33.07 -1.56 21.47
C ASP A 218 -33.59 -1.51 20.03
N VAL A 219 -34.36 -0.47 19.68
CA VAL A 219 -34.68 -0.13 18.28
C VAL A 219 -33.40 0.15 17.50
N ALA A 220 -32.49 0.99 18.01
CA ALA A 220 -31.22 1.28 17.36
C ALA A 220 -30.36 0.02 17.13
N LYS A 221 -30.30 -0.90 18.11
CA LYS A 221 -29.62 -2.19 17.94
C LYS A 221 -30.30 -3.07 16.90
N MET A 222 -31.64 -3.08 16.86
CA MET A 222 -32.42 -3.84 15.89
C MET A 222 -32.17 -3.31 14.47
N ILE A 223 -32.35 -2.01 14.25
CA ILE A 223 -32.07 -1.31 12.98
C ILE A 223 -30.66 -1.63 12.52
N TRP A 224 -29.66 -1.49 13.41
CA TRP A 224 -28.27 -1.80 13.05
C TRP A 224 -28.07 -3.27 12.65
N LYS A 225 -28.71 -4.24 13.34
CA LYS A 225 -28.62 -5.66 13.00
C LYS A 225 -29.26 -5.99 11.64
N VAL A 226 -30.35 -5.31 11.30
CA VAL A 226 -30.98 -5.41 9.98
C VAL A 226 -30.06 -4.85 8.91
N LEU A 227 -29.63 -3.59 9.09
CA LEU A 227 -28.89 -2.84 8.08
C LEU A 227 -27.52 -3.45 7.80
N ARG A 228 -26.78 -3.86 8.83
CA ARG A 228 -25.38 -4.30 8.65
C ARG A 228 -25.27 -5.60 7.87
N GLY A 229 -24.31 -5.63 6.95
CA GLY A 229 -23.89 -6.82 6.22
C GLY A 229 -22.81 -7.63 6.97
N GLY A 230 -22.33 -8.70 6.33
CA GLY A 230 -21.30 -9.57 6.88
C GLY A 230 -19.86 -9.06 6.65
N GLY A 231 -19.67 -8.07 5.78
CA GLY A 231 -18.36 -7.57 5.37
C GLY A 231 -17.55 -7.04 6.54
N LEU A 232 -18.12 -6.15 7.35
CA LEU A 232 -17.44 -5.58 8.53
C LEU A 232 -17.01 -6.62 9.54
N LEU A 233 -17.87 -7.60 9.85
CA LEU A 233 -17.55 -8.67 10.79
C LEU A 233 -16.41 -9.53 10.24
N THR A 234 -16.45 -9.83 8.95
CA THR A 234 -15.39 -10.59 8.28
C THR A 234 -14.06 -9.84 8.36
N THR A 235 -14.05 -8.54 8.07
CA THR A 235 -12.87 -7.68 8.19
C THR A 235 -12.34 -7.64 9.63
N PHE A 236 -13.23 -7.51 10.63
CA PHE A 236 -12.85 -7.56 12.05
C PHE A 236 -12.18 -8.89 12.43
N ILE A 237 -12.76 -10.02 12.02
CA ILE A 237 -12.20 -11.36 12.26
C ILE A 237 -10.83 -11.49 11.58
N LEU A 238 -10.67 -11.00 10.35
CA LEU A 238 -9.39 -11.03 9.65
C LEU A 238 -8.31 -10.22 10.37
N PHE A 239 -8.63 -9.03 10.89
CA PHE A 239 -7.70 -8.28 11.72
C PHE A 239 -7.34 -9.01 13.02
N PHE A 240 -8.29 -9.70 13.64
CA PHE A 240 -8.01 -10.54 14.81
C PHE A 240 -7.06 -11.68 14.45
N LEU A 241 -7.26 -12.36 13.32
CA LEU A 241 -6.37 -13.42 12.84
C LEU A 241 -4.96 -12.87 12.53
N ILE A 242 -4.86 -11.67 11.96
CA ILE A 242 -3.57 -11.00 11.73
C ILE A 242 -2.90 -10.69 13.07
N LEU A 243 -3.62 -10.16 14.06
CA LEU A 243 -3.09 -9.89 15.39
C LEU A 243 -2.49 -11.17 16.00
N VAL A 244 -3.25 -12.26 16.01
CA VAL A 244 -2.79 -13.57 16.51
C VAL A 244 -1.54 -14.04 15.75
N MET A 245 -1.54 -13.94 14.42
CA MET A 245 -0.38 -14.36 13.61
C MET A 245 0.85 -13.49 13.84
N THR A 246 0.69 -12.19 14.09
CA THR A 246 1.83 -11.31 14.41
C THR A 246 2.46 -11.68 15.76
N ILE A 247 1.64 -12.03 16.76
CA ILE A 247 2.11 -12.50 18.08
C ILE A 247 2.84 -13.84 17.93
N ILE A 248 2.28 -14.79 17.17
CA ILE A 248 2.93 -16.07 16.88
C ILE A 248 4.27 -15.85 16.17
N THR A 249 4.35 -14.90 15.24
CA THR A 249 5.59 -14.57 14.52
C THR A 249 6.67 -14.01 15.45
N MET A 250 6.29 -13.23 16.47
CA MET A 250 7.23 -12.78 17.50
C MET A 250 7.77 -13.97 18.30
N ALA A 251 6.87 -14.85 18.76
CA ALA A 251 7.21 -15.99 19.62
C ALA A 251 8.03 -17.07 18.89
N VAL A 252 7.68 -17.39 17.65
CA VAL A 252 8.22 -18.54 16.88
C VAL A 252 9.28 -18.09 15.88
N GLY A 253 10.43 -18.75 15.87
CA GLY A 253 11.47 -18.60 14.84
C GLY A 253 12.86 -18.63 15.45
N THR A 254 13.55 -19.73 15.23
CA THR A 254 14.93 -19.97 15.61
C THR A 254 15.86 -19.10 14.76
N SER A 255 16.97 -18.74 15.35
CA SER A 255 18.02 -18.04 14.65
C SER A 255 18.74 -19.02 13.70
N TYR A 256 18.91 -18.64 12.43
CA TYR A 256 19.60 -19.48 11.45
C TYR A 256 21.03 -19.75 11.96
N PRO A 257 21.46 -21.02 12.13
CA PRO A 257 22.86 -21.29 12.44
C PRO A 257 23.70 -20.70 11.31
N VAL A 258 24.65 -19.84 11.65
CA VAL A 258 25.65 -19.35 10.69
C VAL A 258 26.38 -20.61 10.19
N PRO A 259 26.42 -20.89 8.87
CA PRO A 259 27.21 -21.99 8.34
C PRO A 259 28.64 -21.85 8.85
N ALA A 260 29.19 -22.91 9.45
CA ALA A 260 30.57 -22.90 9.90
C ALA A 260 31.48 -22.53 8.72
N PRO A 261 32.50 -21.68 8.91
CA PRO A 261 33.45 -21.36 7.84
C PRO A 261 34.00 -22.65 7.26
N GLU A 262 33.97 -22.77 5.93
CA GLU A 262 34.54 -23.94 5.23
C GLU A 262 36.01 -24.11 5.65
N PRO A 263 36.50 -25.35 5.83
CA PRO A 263 37.91 -25.60 6.11
C PRO A 263 38.76 -24.90 5.04
N TYR A 264 39.73 -24.11 5.48
CA TYR A 264 40.71 -23.50 4.58
C TYR A 264 41.39 -24.62 3.76
N PRO A 265 41.57 -24.43 2.44
CA PRO A 265 42.29 -25.40 1.63
C PRO A 265 43.69 -25.61 2.21
N VAL A 266 44.02 -26.87 2.50
CA VAL A 266 45.35 -27.28 2.92
C VAL A 266 46.32 -26.92 1.78
N PRO A 267 47.41 -26.16 2.03
CA PRO A 267 48.39 -25.85 1.00
C PRO A 267 48.95 -27.15 0.40
N ASP A 268 48.99 -27.24 -0.93
CA ASP A 268 49.63 -28.37 -1.61
C ASP A 268 51.09 -28.53 -1.12
N PRO A 269 51.57 -29.76 -0.94
CA PRO A 269 52.95 -30.01 -0.55
C PRO A 269 53.89 -29.37 -1.57
N MET A 270 54.76 -28.46 -1.10
CA MET A 270 55.75 -27.82 -1.95
C MET A 270 56.65 -28.89 -2.59
N PRO A 271 56.95 -28.79 -3.90
CA PRO A 271 57.91 -29.68 -4.54
C PRO A 271 59.28 -29.57 -3.84
N MET A 272 59.91 -30.71 -3.58
CA MET A 272 61.21 -30.77 -2.91
C MET A 272 62.27 -29.94 -3.66
N PRO A 273 63.15 -29.22 -2.95
CA PRO A 273 64.23 -28.46 -3.58
C PRO A 273 65.17 -29.39 -4.35
N ILE A 274 65.41 -29.06 -5.61
CA ILE A 274 66.46 -29.66 -6.44
C ILE A 274 67.83 -29.23 -5.86
N PRO A 275 68.83 -30.11 -5.76
CA PRO A 275 70.15 -29.73 -5.24
C PRO A 275 70.78 -28.61 -6.08
N VAL A 276 71.04 -27.46 -5.45
CA VAL A 276 71.78 -26.35 -6.06
C VAL A 276 73.28 -26.68 -5.97
N PRO A 277 74.06 -26.53 -7.06
CA PRO A 277 75.51 -26.69 -7.01
C PRO A 277 76.18 -25.66 -6.10
N ASP A 278 77.24 -26.11 -5.43
CA ASP A 278 78.02 -25.40 -4.42
C ASP A 278 78.60 -24.07 -4.96
N PRO A 279 78.40 -22.91 -4.30
CA PRO A 279 79.00 -21.65 -4.72
C PRO A 279 80.48 -21.56 -4.29
N GLU A 280 81.33 -21.13 -5.21
CA GLU A 280 82.73 -20.76 -4.95
C GLU A 280 82.85 -19.63 -3.90
N PRO A 281 83.96 -19.57 -3.13
CA PRO A 281 84.13 -18.62 -2.05
C PRO A 281 84.36 -17.20 -2.57
N THR A 282 83.38 -16.31 -2.37
CA THR A 282 83.56 -14.85 -2.49
C THR A 282 84.23 -14.25 -1.25
N PRO A 283 85.04 -13.18 -1.39
CA PRO A 283 85.83 -12.60 -0.31
C PRO A 283 84.97 -11.84 0.71
N PHE A 284 85.44 -11.88 1.96
CA PHE A 284 84.91 -11.15 3.11
C PHE A 284 84.91 -9.64 2.86
N LEU A 285 83.75 -8.99 3.01
CA LEU A 285 83.63 -7.52 3.13
C LEU A 285 83.18 -7.16 4.55
N GLU A 286 83.76 -6.09 5.08
CA GLU A 286 83.66 -5.58 6.45
C GLU A 286 82.22 -5.22 6.89
N PRO A 287 81.92 -5.27 8.20
CA PRO A 287 80.60 -4.96 8.72
C PRO A 287 80.27 -3.47 8.53
N THR A 288 79.24 -3.20 7.72
CA THR A 288 78.64 -1.86 7.62
C THR A 288 77.82 -1.57 8.89
N PRO A 289 77.84 -0.33 9.42
CA PRO A 289 77.15 -0.01 10.67
C PRO A 289 75.64 -0.20 10.60
N ALA A 290 75.03 -0.64 11.70
CA ALA A 290 73.59 -0.81 11.83
C ALA A 290 72.85 0.52 11.55
N PRO A 291 71.75 0.49 10.76
CA PRO A 291 70.97 1.68 10.49
C PRO A 291 70.25 2.14 11.77
N ILE A 292 70.29 3.46 11.99
CA ILE A 292 69.57 4.18 13.04
C ILE A 292 68.06 3.92 12.87
N PRO A 293 67.28 3.73 13.95
CA PRO A 293 65.83 3.56 13.85
C PRO A 293 65.18 4.75 13.14
N GLN A 294 64.54 4.52 12.01
CA GLN A 294 63.67 5.53 11.39
C GLN A 294 62.48 5.81 12.32
N PRO A 295 62.02 7.07 12.42
CA PRO A 295 60.79 7.41 13.13
C PRO A 295 59.62 6.58 12.58
N ALA A 296 58.78 6.07 13.49
CA ALA A 296 57.60 5.30 13.13
C ALA A 296 56.79 6.06 12.06
N PRO A 297 56.38 5.40 10.95
CA PRO A 297 55.57 6.04 9.94
C PRO A 297 54.25 6.49 10.57
N VAL A 298 53.95 7.77 10.42
CA VAL A 298 52.65 8.37 10.76
C VAL A 298 51.55 7.50 10.14
N PRO A 299 50.44 7.20 10.85
CA PRO A 299 49.42 6.30 10.35
C PRO A 299 49.01 6.68 8.93
N GLN A 300 49.29 5.80 7.97
CA GLN A 300 48.72 5.95 6.63
C GLN A 300 47.20 5.83 6.77
N PRO A 301 46.43 6.69 6.08
CA PRO A 301 44.98 6.53 6.05
C PRO A 301 44.66 5.12 5.57
N VAL A 302 43.92 4.36 6.38
CA VAL A 302 43.36 3.06 6.01
C VAL A 302 42.78 3.18 4.60
N PRO A 303 43.07 2.23 3.67
CA PRO A 303 42.43 2.22 2.36
C PRO A 303 40.92 2.28 2.58
N GLN A 304 40.32 3.43 2.30
CA GLN A 304 38.87 3.54 2.30
C GLN A 304 38.37 2.51 1.28
N PRO A 305 37.32 1.73 1.59
CA PRO A 305 36.70 0.87 0.59
C PRO A 305 36.48 1.72 -0.67
N PRO A 306 36.78 1.20 -1.88
CA PRO A 306 36.72 2.00 -3.09
C PRO A 306 35.38 2.72 -3.11
N VAL A 307 35.44 4.06 -3.05
CA VAL A 307 34.24 4.89 -3.10
C VAL A 307 33.54 4.48 -4.39
N LYS A 308 32.44 3.73 -4.29
CA LYS A 308 31.62 3.37 -5.43
C LYS A 308 31.17 4.70 -6.03
N LYS A 309 31.80 5.11 -7.13
CA LYS A 309 31.35 6.24 -7.91
C LYS A 309 29.95 5.88 -8.36
N LEU A 310 28.95 6.61 -7.88
CA LEU A 310 27.58 6.43 -8.34
C LEU A 310 27.48 7.14 -9.68
N GLY A 311 27.09 6.40 -10.73
CA GLY A 311 26.78 7.01 -12.01
C GLY A 311 25.72 8.10 -11.83
N ARG A 312 25.79 9.16 -12.64
CA ARG A 312 24.79 10.23 -12.67
C ARG A 312 24.51 10.61 -14.11
N VAL A 313 23.26 10.91 -14.44
CA VAL A 313 22.91 11.57 -15.71
C VAL A 313 22.15 12.85 -15.41
N ARG A 314 22.51 13.94 -16.06
CA ARG A 314 21.84 15.24 -15.90
C ARG A 314 21.41 15.79 -17.26
N CYS A 315 20.21 16.35 -17.33
CA CYS A 315 19.82 17.19 -18.45
C CYS A 315 20.56 18.53 -18.37
N ILE A 316 21.26 18.90 -19.43
CA ILE A 316 21.99 20.18 -19.52
C ILE A 316 21.32 21.17 -20.48
N GLU A 317 20.43 20.68 -21.35
CA GLU A 317 19.67 21.49 -22.31
C GLU A 317 18.37 20.77 -22.65
N GLY A 318 17.24 21.48 -22.72
CA GLY A 318 15.92 20.90 -23.02
C GLY A 318 14.98 20.74 -21.81
N ASN A 319 13.78 20.24 -22.07
CA ASN A 319 12.64 20.28 -21.13
C ASN A 319 12.42 18.92 -20.42
N ALA A 320 13.49 18.40 -19.82
CA ALA A 320 13.46 17.14 -19.08
C ALA A 320 13.26 17.39 -17.58
N ASN A 321 12.30 16.69 -16.97
CA ASN A 321 12.04 16.78 -15.53
C ASN A 321 13.05 15.94 -14.71
N VAL A 322 14.31 16.39 -14.56
CA VAL A 322 15.20 15.75 -13.56
C VAL A 322 16.33 16.65 -13.02
N PRO A 323 16.39 16.89 -11.69
CA PRO A 323 17.60 17.39 -11.03
C PRO A 323 18.61 16.24 -10.82
N GLY A 324 19.25 15.79 -11.89
CA GLY A 324 20.40 14.86 -11.88
C GLY A 324 20.13 13.49 -11.25
N TYR A 325 19.66 12.54 -12.06
CA TYR A 325 19.32 11.17 -11.65
C TYR A 325 20.55 10.37 -11.24
N LYS A 326 20.55 9.81 -10.02
CA LYS A 326 21.59 8.89 -9.52
C LYS A 326 21.24 7.46 -9.91
N PHE A 327 22.19 6.70 -10.44
CA PHE A 327 21.96 5.30 -10.77
C PHE A 327 21.88 4.47 -9.48
N PRO A 328 20.77 3.80 -9.17
CA PRO A 328 20.80 2.68 -8.22
C PRO A 328 21.62 1.57 -8.88
N GLU A 329 22.60 1.06 -8.14
CA GLU A 329 23.63 0.14 -8.64
C GLU A 329 23.03 -0.94 -9.56
N GLU A 330 23.60 -1.04 -10.78
CA GLU A 330 23.30 -1.98 -11.87
C GLU A 330 22.07 -1.73 -12.76
N ASN A 331 21.22 -0.73 -12.48
CA ASN A 331 20.01 -0.51 -13.29
C ASN A 331 20.26 0.25 -14.61
N LYS A 332 19.59 -0.22 -15.68
CA LYS A 332 19.46 0.45 -16.98
C LYS A 332 18.43 1.56 -16.87
N ILE A 333 18.80 2.80 -17.18
CA ILE A 333 17.90 3.95 -17.29
C ILE A 333 17.37 4.03 -18.72
N ILE A 334 16.07 4.27 -18.85
CA ILE A 334 15.41 4.53 -20.13
C ILE A 334 15.08 6.03 -20.22
N VAL A 335 15.46 6.62 -21.34
CA VAL A 335 15.23 8.02 -21.69
C VAL A 335 14.24 8.08 -22.85
N GLY A 336 13.22 8.94 -22.78
CA GLY A 336 12.26 9.12 -23.87
C GLY A 336 11.05 9.96 -23.48
N ALA A 337 10.07 10.07 -24.37
CA ALA A 337 8.88 10.91 -24.17
C ALA A 337 7.75 10.22 -23.37
N ASN A 338 7.81 8.90 -23.14
CA ASN A 338 6.73 8.18 -22.45
C ASN A 338 6.96 8.14 -20.92
N PRO A 339 6.10 8.77 -20.11
CA PRO A 339 6.27 8.86 -18.65
C PRO A 339 6.07 7.54 -17.90
N THR A 340 5.41 6.55 -18.50
CA THR A 340 5.17 5.23 -17.88
C THR A 340 6.32 4.25 -18.13
N ARG A 341 7.15 4.50 -19.17
CA ARG A 341 8.22 3.59 -19.59
C ARG A 341 9.64 4.15 -19.40
N CYS A 342 9.77 5.48 -19.29
CA CYS A 342 11.05 6.16 -19.15
C CYS A 342 11.23 6.69 -17.73
N GLN A 343 12.44 6.52 -17.19
CA GLN A 343 12.82 7.12 -15.91
C GLN A 343 13.26 8.58 -16.12
N ILE A 344 13.83 8.90 -17.28
CA ILE A 344 14.10 10.27 -17.71
C ILE A 344 13.10 10.61 -18.81
N VAL A 345 12.12 11.44 -18.44
CA VAL A 345 11.04 11.86 -19.35
C VAL A 345 11.40 13.20 -19.98
N ILE A 346 11.40 13.25 -21.30
CA ILE A 346 11.59 14.48 -22.08
C ILE A 346 10.21 15.01 -22.51
N ASN A 347 9.77 16.13 -21.92
CA ASN A 347 8.44 16.68 -22.17
C ASN A 347 8.45 17.65 -23.36
N GLY A 348 7.37 17.66 -24.15
CA GLY A 348 7.17 18.66 -25.21
C GLY A 348 8.17 18.61 -26.37
N ALA A 349 8.87 17.48 -26.57
CA ALA A 349 9.85 17.29 -27.63
C ALA A 349 9.31 16.33 -28.71
N PRO A 350 8.71 16.81 -29.82
CA PRO A 350 8.01 15.97 -30.80
C PRO A 350 8.93 15.00 -31.54
N HIS A 351 10.23 15.30 -31.61
CA HIS A 351 11.22 14.46 -32.29
C HIS A 351 11.86 13.41 -31.37
N VAL A 352 11.55 13.41 -30.07
CA VAL A 352 12.06 12.43 -29.12
C VAL A 352 11.11 11.23 -29.02
N SER A 353 11.58 10.05 -29.43
CA SER A 353 10.79 8.81 -29.34
C SER A 353 10.36 8.46 -27.91
N ASN A 354 9.22 7.77 -27.79
CA ASN A 354 8.66 7.27 -26.53
C ASN A 354 9.64 6.43 -25.69
N ILE A 355 10.51 5.67 -26.36
CA ILE A 355 11.74 5.10 -25.81
C ILE A 355 12.84 5.53 -26.77
N HIS A 356 13.67 6.47 -26.34
CA HIS A 356 14.65 7.11 -27.21
C HIS A 356 16.02 6.43 -27.10
N CYS A 357 16.56 6.33 -25.89
CA CYS A 357 17.81 5.64 -25.66
C CYS A 357 17.81 5.02 -24.28
N SER A 358 18.82 4.20 -24.03
CA SER A 358 19.03 3.62 -22.72
C SER A 358 20.48 3.71 -22.29
N ILE A 359 20.67 3.93 -21.00
CA ILE A 359 21.96 4.24 -20.41
C ILE A 359 22.16 3.32 -19.21
N ARG A 360 23.31 2.64 -19.15
CA ARG A 360 23.70 1.80 -18.01
C ARG A 360 25.09 2.21 -17.56
N TYR A 361 25.28 2.40 -16.26
CA TYR A 361 26.57 2.78 -15.69
C TYR A 361 27.41 1.54 -15.35
N ASN A 362 28.70 1.58 -15.70
CA ASN A 362 29.70 0.58 -15.35
C ASN A 362 30.63 1.15 -14.27
N ALA A 363 30.42 0.75 -13.01
CA ALA A 363 31.16 1.25 -11.86
C ALA A 363 32.64 0.85 -11.84
N GLN A 364 33.01 -0.29 -12.46
CA GLN A 364 34.40 -0.76 -12.49
C GLN A 364 35.27 0.10 -13.42
N LYS A 365 34.69 0.54 -14.54
CA LYS A 365 35.39 1.33 -15.57
C LYS A 365 35.09 2.83 -15.51
N ASN A 366 34.12 3.25 -14.69
CA ASN A 366 33.59 4.62 -14.65
C ASN A 366 33.10 5.11 -16.03
N THR A 367 32.41 4.24 -16.75
CA THR A 367 31.89 4.46 -18.11
C THR A 367 30.38 4.26 -18.17
N TYR A 368 29.76 4.72 -19.25
CA TYR A 368 28.34 4.62 -19.53
C TYR A 368 28.13 3.87 -20.83
N ILE A 369 27.32 2.82 -20.78
CA ILE A 369 26.91 2.05 -21.95
C ILE A 369 25.59 2.65 -22.44
N VAL A 370 25.60 3.21 -23.65
CA VAL A 370 24.48 3.88 -24.30
C VAL A 370 24.01 3.05 -25.48
N LYS A 371 22.71 2.81 -25.57
CA LYS A 371 22.08 2.13 -26.71
C LYS A 371 20.93 2.99 -27.25
N ASP A 372 21.03 3.36 -28.53
CA ASP A 372 19.99 4.14 -29.23
C ASP A 372 18.83 3.22 -29.63
N HIS A 373 17.60 3.61 -29.30
CA HIS A 373 16.37 2.93 -29.69
C HIS A 373 15.47 3.84 -30.54
N SER A 374 15.93 5.07 -30.81
CA SER A 374 15.09 6.12 -31.35
C SER A 374 14.89 6.01 -32.86
N SER A 375 13.92 6.78 -33.35
CA SER A 375 13.72 6.96 -34.80
C SER A 375 14.69 8.01 -35.37
N ASN A 376 14.89 9.10 -34.63
CA ASN A 376 15.65 10.27 -35.10
C ASN A 376 17.14 10.25 -34.70
N GLY A 377 17.56 9.29 -33.88
CA GLY A 377 18.95 9.07 -33.49
C GLY A 377 19.34 9.73 -32.17
N THR A 378 20.31 9.11 -31.52
CA THR A 378 21.11 9.68 -30.43
C THR A 378 22.51 9.99 -30.95
N PHE A 379 23.08 11.13 -30.55
CA PHE A 379 24.35 11.63 -31.08
C PHE A 379 25.36 11.92 -29.97
N VAL A 380 26.63 11.68 -30.24
CA VAL A 380 27.78 12.08 -29.40
C VAL A 380 28.77 12.84 -30.28
N ASN A 381 29.14 14.06 -29.89
CA ASN A 381 30.05 14.92 -30.65
C ASN A 381 29.62 15.09 -32.13
N GLY A 382 28.31 15.14 -32.39
CA GLY A 382 27.75 15.25 -33.75
C GLY A 382 27.69 13.94 -34.55
N ALA A 383 28.30 12.85 -34.08
CA ALA A 383 28.21 11.54 -34.72
C ALA A 383 27.00 10.76 -34.22
N ARG A 384 26.20 10.20 -35.14
CA ARG A 384 25.02 9.38 -34.81
C ARG A 384 25.47 8.01 -34.30
N LEU A 385 24.92 7.58 -33.17
CA LEU A 385 25.13 6.23 -32.66
C LEU A 385 24.44 5.20 -33.57
N PRO A 386 25.03 4.02 -33.79
CA PRO A 386 24.35 2.94 -34.50
C PRO A 386 23.11 2.50 -33.71
N LYS A 387 21.99 2.37 -34.42
CA LYS A 387 20.72 1.99 -33.82
C LYS A 387 20.82 0.58 -33.22
N ASP A 388 20.30 0.44 -32.02
CA ASP A 388 20.26 -0.80 -31.24
C ASP A 388 21.63 -1.45 -30.94
N GLN A 389 22.73 -0.73 -31.11
CA GLN A 389 24.07 -1.16 -30.72
C GLN A 389 24.49 -0.48 -29.42
N ALA A 390 25.10 -1.26 -28.52
CA ALA A 390 25.62 -0.74 -27.27
C ALA A 390 27.01 -0.12 -27.50
N MET A 391 27.15 1.16 -27.16
CA MET A 391 28.39 1.93 -27.28
C MET A 391 28.82 2.41 -25.88
N GLU A 392 30.10 2.35 -25.56
CA GLU A 392 30.63 2.70 -24.24
C GLU A 392 31.34 4.06 -24.28
N TYR A 393 30.98 4.97 -23.37
CA TYR A 393 31.50 6.34 -23.29
C TYR A 393 31.98 6.69 -21.88
N PRO A 394 33.03 7.52 -21.74
CA PRO A 394 33.49 7.98 -20.44
C PRO A 394 32.51 8.98 -19.79
N ALA A 395 32.63 9.16 -18.47
CA ALA A 395 32.02 10.30 -17.78
C ALA A 395 32.49 11.64 -18.38
N GLY A 396 31.62 12.65 -18.37
CA GLY A 396 31.76 13.94 -19.07
C GLY A 396 31.10 13.97 -20.45
N THR A 397 30.75 12.83 -21.04
CA THR A 397 30.18 12.76 -22.41
C THR A 397 28.80 13.42 -22.48
N ILE A 398 28.55 14.16 -23.56
CA ILE A 398 27.26 14.78 -23.85
C ILE A 398 26.54 14.00 -24.95
N LEU A 399 25.33 13.55 -24.65
CA LEU A 399 24.39 12.96 -25.60
C LEU A 399 23.45 14.06 -26.12
N SER A 400 23.29 14.17 -27.43
CA SER A 400 22.25 14.97 -28.07
C SER A 400 21.15 14.04 -28.60
N LEU A 401 19.89 14.34 -28.29
CA LEU A 401 18.74 13.54 -28.69
C LEU A 401 18.06 14.16 -29.91
N ALA A 402 17.70 13.34 -30.90
CA ALA A 402 16.97 13.76 -32.09
C ALA A 402 17.58 14.98 -32.81
N ASP A 403 16.91 16.12 -32.76
CA ASP A 403 17.28 17.39 -33.39
C ASP A 403 18.32 18.20 -32.57
N GLY A 404 18.75 17.68 -31.41
CA GLY A 404 19.72 18.31 -30.54
C GLY A 404 19.12 19.33 -29.57
N SER A 405 17.80 19.53 -29.57
CA SER A 405 17.08 20.40 -28.62
C SER A 405 17.18 19.92 -27.16
N ASN A 406 17.48 18.63 -26.98
CA ASN A 406 17.63 18.01 -25.67
C ASN A 406 19.01 17.35 -25.56
N LYS A 407 19.77 17.72 -24.52
CA LYS A 407 21.12 17.21 -24.25
C LYS A 407 21.27 16.68 -22.84
N LEU A 408 21.88 15.52 -22.73
CA LEU A 408 22.16 14.83 -21.47
C LEU A 408 23.66 14.69 -21.25
N ARG A 409 24.16 15.05 -20.07
CA ARG A 409 25.55 14.80 -19.65
C ARG A 409 25.63 13.52 -18.83
N LEU A 410 26.58 12.66 -19.17
CA LEU A 410 26.90 11.42 -18.48
C LEU A 410 27.98 11.69 -17.43
N GLY A 411 27.70 11.51 -16.15
CA GLY A 411 28.58 11.88 -15.04
C GLY A 411 28.59 13.38 -14.75
N ASP A 412 29.06 13.74 -13.56
CA ASP A 412 29.36 15.13 -13.20
C ASP A 412 30.80 15.49 -13.61
#